data_AF-A0A7S2GB09-F1
#
_entry.id   AF-A0A7S2GB09-F1
#
_cell.length_a   1.000
_cell.length_b   1.000
_cell.length_c   1.000
_cell.angle_alpha   90.00
_cell.angle_beta   90.00
_cell.angle_gamma   90.00
#
_symmetry.space_group_name_H-M   'P 1'
#
loop_
_entity.id
_entity.type
_entity.pdbx_description
1 polymer ?
#
loop_
_entity_poly.entity_id
_entity_poly.type
_entity_poly.pdbx_seq_one_letter_code
_entity_poly.pdbx_strand_id
1 'polypeptide(L)'
;RGLCGALLKRKVDGRKLCVFGAHPVWRSGGTDHWAKDVIRRGADLFQECAAHGAPSSFLCDCNTMDHESVRKQLAETTGWRWKTAVADGYDQIFLQEDPDPHAASNTHGEGAVHPHAGRRGCKQACSQKKWGYSDHPPVYVEVSPR
;
A
#
# COMPACT_ATOMS: atom_id res chain seq x y z
N ARG A 1 6.01 -13.37 -3.36
CA ARG A 1 6.24 -12.42 -4.48
C ARG A 1 4.98 -12.43 -5.34
N GLY A 2 4.56 -11.29 -5.90
CA GLY A 2 3.30 -11.14 -6.63
C GLY A 2 2.37 -10.10 -6.01
N LEU A 3 1.11 -10.10 -6.44
CA LEU A 3 0.03 -9.24 -5.95
C LEU A 3 -1.08 -10.12 -5.37
N CYS A 4 -1.59 -9.74 -4.20
CA CYS A 4 -2.79 -10.31 -3.61
C CYS A 4 -3.73 -9.17 -3.21
N GLY A 5 -5.04 -9.44 -3.20
CA GLY A 5 -6.06 -8.49 -2.79
C GLY A 5 -7.11 -9.12 -1.89
N ALA A 6 -7.76 -8.30 -1.08
CA ALA A 6 -8.92 -8.68 -0.28
C ALA A 6 -9.92 -7.52 -0.20
N LEU A 7 -11.21 -7.85 -0.28
CA LEU A 7 -12.30 -6.94 0.06
C LEU A 7 -12.64 -7.10 1.54
N LEU A 8 -12.31 -6.09 2.35
CA LEU A 8 -12.68 -6.05 3.76
C LEU A 8 -14.02 -5.33 3.91
N LYS A 9 -14.89 -5.84 4.79
CA LYS A 9 -16.13 -5.19 5.20
C LYS A 9 -16.17 -5.05 6.71
N ARG A 10 -16.28 -3.82 7.20
CA ARG A 10 -16.42 -3.53 8.62
C ARG A 10 -17.80 -3.99 9.11
N LYS A 11 -17.83 -4.81 10.17
CA LYS A 11 -19.08 -5.43 10.66
C LYS A 11 -20.09 -4.42 11.21
N VAL A 12 -19.62 -3.35 11.85
CA VAL A 12 -20.49 -2.42 12.60
C VAL A 12 -21.33 -1.49 11.71
N ASP A 13 -20.83 -1.14 10.52
CA ASP A 13 -21.48 -0.17 9.62
C ASP A 13 -21.42 -0.57 8.15
N GLY A 14 -20.85 -1.73 7.84
CA GLY A 14 -20.80 -2.27 6.48
C GLY A 14 -19.85 -1.56 5.53
N ARG A 15 -19.05 -0.59 5.99
CA ARG A 15 -18.04 0.10 5.15
C ARG A 15 -17.05 -0.89 4.58
N LYS A 16 -16.67 -0.69 3.32
CA LYS A 16 -15.79 -1.61 2.59
C LYS A 16 -14.44 -0.95 2.29
N LEU A 17 -13.41 -1.77 2.15
CA LEU A 17 -12.08 -1.36 1.73
C LEU A 17 -11.45 -2.48 0.91
N CYS A 18 -10.98 -2.17 -0.28
CA CYS A 18 -10.12 -3.04 -1.07
C CYS A 18 -8.68 -2.88 -0.59
N VAL A 19 -8.05 -3.95 -0.11
CA VAL A 19 -6.67 -3.92 0.36
C VAL A 19 -5.84 -4.81 -0.54
N PHE A 20 -4.85 -4.22 -1.19
CA PHE A 20 -3.90 -4.92 -2.05
C PHE A 20 -2.51 -4.92 -1.43
N GLY A 21 -1.88 -6.09 -1.40
CA GLY A 21 -0.51 -6.28 -0.97
C GLY A 21 0.34 -6.77 -2.14
N ALA A 22 1.48 -6.14 -2.39
CA ALA A 22 2.40 -6.54 -3.44
C ALA A 22 3.82 -6.74 -2.92
N HIS A 23 4.50 -7.71 -3.51
CA HIS A 23 5.94 -7.90 -3.33
C HIS A 23 6.52 -8.31 -4.70
N PRO A 24 6.81 -7.37 -5.60
CA PRO A 24 7.39 -7.64 -6.90
C PRO A 24 8.69 -8.45 -6.80
N VAL A 25 9.10 -9.07 -7.90
CA VAL A 25 10.37 -9.79 -7.96
C VAL A 25 11.54 -8.80 -7.83
N TRP A 26 12.59 -9.20 -7.10
CA TRP A 26 13.85 -8.46 -7.05
C TRP A 26 14.78 -8.95 -8.15
N ARG A 27 14.91 -8.18 -9.23
CA ARG A 27 15.87 -8.44 -10.33
C ARG A 27 16.50 -7.12 -10.76
N SER A 28 17.72 -7.20 -11.28
CA SER A 28 18.44 -6.06 -11.86
C SER A 28 18.57 -4.84 -10.93
N GLY A 29 18.77 -5.07 -9.63
CA GLY A 29 19.09 -4.00 -8.67
C GLY A 29 17.93 -3.14 -8.18
N GLY A 30 16.67 -3.57 -8.32
CA GLY A 30 15.53 -2.87 -7.70
C GLY A 30 15.00 -1.68 -8.50
N THR A 31 15.01 -1.80 -9.84
CA THR A 31 14.32 -0.83 -10.71
C THR A 31 12.81 -0.86 -10.45
N ASP A 32 12.16 0.29 -10.56
CA ASP A 32 10.70 0.45 -10.45
C ASP A 32 9.90 -0.39 -11.46
N HIS A 33 10.53 -0.85 -12.55
CA HIS A 33 9.95 -1.72 -13.58
C HIS A 33 9.12 -2.87 -13.01
N TRP A 34 9.62 -3.60 -12.00
CA TRP A 34 8.91 -4.77 -11.47
C TRP A 34 7.71 -4.40 -10.61
N ALA A 35 7.80 -3.29 -9.86
CA ALA A 35 6.65 -2.73 -9.16
C ALA A 35 5.57 -2.28 -10.16
N LYS A 36 5.98 -1.65 -11.27
CA LYS A 36 5.05 -1.26 -12.33
C LYS A 36 4.41 -2.45 -13.04
N ASP A 37 5.19 -3.48 -13.35
CA ASP A 37 4.69 -4.69 -13.99
C ASP A 37 3.63 -5.40 -13.13
N VAL A 38 3.87 -5.53 -11.82
CA VAL A 38 2.89 -6.15 -10.92
C VAL A 38 1.59 -5.34 -10.82
N ILE A 39 1.68 -4.01 -10.84
CA ILE A 39 0.50 -3.13 -10.87
C ILE A 39 -0.28 -3.32 -12.18
N ARG A 40 0.39 -3.28 -13.33
CA ARG A 40 -0.27 -3.45 -14.65
C ARG A 40 -0.96 -4.79 -14.78
N ARG A 41 -0.33 -5.87 -14.33
CA ARG A 41 -0.93 -7.22 -14.36
C ARG A 41 -2.11 -7.36 -13.40
N GLY A 42 -2.16 -6.54 -12.35
CA GLY A 42 -3.25 -6.48 -11.39
C GLY A 42 -4.40 -5.56 -11.78
N ALA A 43 -4.35 -4.89 -12.94
CA ALA A 43 -5.31 -3.86 -13.34
C ALA A 43 -6.77 -4.30 -13.16
N ASP A 44 -7.12 -5.48 -13.67
CA ASP A 44 -8.49 -6.00 -13.61
C ASP A 44 -8.93 -6.29 -12.17
N LEU A 45 -8.02 -6.72 -11.30
CA LEU A 45 -8.31 -7.01 -9.89
C LEU A 45 -8.65 -5.74 -9.11
N PHE A 46 -7.99 -4.62 -9.42
CA PHE A 46 -8.34 -3.32 -8.84
C PHE A 46 -9.77 -2.94 -9.23
N GLN A 47 -10.10 -3.03 -10.52
CA GLN A 47 -11.42 -2.67 -11.03
C GLN A 47 -12.52 -3.58 -10.48
N GLU A 48 -12.28 -4.90 -10.45
CA GLU A 48 -13.20 -5.89 -9.89
C GLU A 48 -13.52 -5.58 -8.42
N CYS A 49 -12.50 -5.29 -7.62
CA CYS A 49 -12.73 -4.96 -6.22
C CYS A 49 -13.47 -3.63 -6.06
N ALA A 50 -13.10 -2.60 -6.82
CA ALA A 50 -13.75 -1.29 -6.79
C ALA A 50 -15.22 -1.34 -7.23
N ALA A 51 -15.61 -2.28 -8.10
CA ALA A 51 -17.00 -2.51 -8.50
C ALA A 51 -17.93 -2.84 -7.33
N HIS A 52 -17.39 -3.23 -6.17
CA HIS A 52 -18.15 -3.41 -4.93
C HIS A 52 -18.42 -2.11 -4.14
N GLY A 53 -18.07 -0.95 -4.70
CA GLY A 53 -18.22 0.36 -4.06
C GLY A 53 -17.27 0.55 -2.88
N ALA A 54 -16.03 0.10 -3.02
CA ALA A 54 -15.01 0.16 -1.99
C ALA A 54 -13.79 0.95 -2.51
N PRO A 55 -13.27 1.93 -1.74
CA PRO A 55 -11.99 2.54 -2.05
C PRO A 55 -10.86 1.52 -1.91
N SER A 56 -9.73 1.79 -2.56
CA SER A 56 -8.56 0.90 -2.56
C SER A 56 -7.39 1.45 -1.74
N SER A 57 -6.68 0.54 -1.06
CA SER A 57 -5.32 0.75 -0.56
C SER A 57 -4.36 -0.22 -1.22
N PHE A 58 -3.14 0.22 -1.47
CA PHE A 58 -2.07 -0.60 -2.03
C PHE A 58 -0.84 -0.51 -1.13
N LEU A 59 -0.40 -1.65 -0.61
CA LEU A 59 0.77 -1.79 0.25
C LEU A 59 1.80 -2.62 -0.51
N CYS A 60 3.07 -2.23 -0.48
CA CYS A 60 4.12 -3.01 -1.11
C CYS A 60 5.46 -2.91 -0.39
N ASP A 61 6.20 -4.01 -0.38
CA ASP A 61 7.66 -3.96 -0.48
C ASP A 61 7.96 -3.88 -1.98
N CYS A 62 8.00 -2.66 -2.51
CA CYS A 62 8.05 -2.38 -3.93
C CYS A 62 9.42 -2.66 -4.57
N ASN A 63 10.44 -3.05 -3.79
CA ASN A 63 11.83 -3.18 -4.24
C ASN A 63 12.40 -1.96 -4.99
N THR A 64 11.82 -0.77 -4.82
CA THR A 64 12.31 0.47 -5.42
C THR A 64 12.10 1.64 -4.46
N MET A 65 13.02 2.60 -4.43
CA MET A 65 12.88 3.81 -3.61
C MET A 65 12.03 4.88 -4.31
N ASP A 66 11.69 4.71 -5.59
CA ASP A 66 10.93 5.68 -6.37
C ASP A 66 9.42 5.50 -6.18
N HIS A 67 8.93 5.89 -5.01
CA HIS A 67 7.52 5.79 -4.66
C HIS A 67 6.62 6.67 -5.56
N GLU A 68 7.14 7.79 -6.08
CA GLU A 68 6.39 8.64 -6.99
C GLU A 68 6.12 7.95 -8.33
N SER A 69 7.09 7.20 -8.83
CA SER A 69 6.94 6.41 -10.05
C SER A 69 5.95 5.25 -9.88
N VAL A 70 5.93 4.60 -8.71
CA VAL A 70 4.93 3.58 -8.35
C VAL A 70 3.53 4.21 -8.28
N ARG A 71 3.39 5.36 -7.59
CA ARG A 71 2.13 6.10 -7.48
C ARG A 71 1.57 6.53 -8.82
N LYS A 72 2.42 7.03 -9.73
CA LYS A 72 2.03 7.38 -11.10
C LYS A 72 1.54 6.16 -11.86
N GLN A 73 2.21 5.01 -11.73
CA GLN A 73 1.73 3.79 -12.38
C GLN A 73 0.39 3.33 -11.82
N LEU A 74 0.15 3.41 -10.51
CA LEU A 74 -1.17 3.14 -9.93
C LEU A 74 -2.23 4.04 -10.58
N ALA A 75 -1.98 5.35 -10.66
CA ALA A 75 -2.89 6.31 -11.27
C ALA A 75 -3.16 6.04 -12.76
N GLU A 76 -2.11 5.77 -13.54
CA GLU A 76 -2.21 5.43 -14.96
C GLU A 76 -2.98 4.12 -15.18
N THR A 77 -2.78 3.12 -14.33
CA THR A 77 -3.37 1.78 -14.50
C THR A 77 -4.84 1.77 -14.10
N THR A 78 -5.20 2.48 -13.02
CA THR A 78 -6.58 2.44 -12.50
C THR A 78 -7.44 3.60 -12.97
N GLY A 79 -6.83 4.67 -13.50
CA GLY A 79 -7.52 5.92 -13.80
C GLY A 79 -7.95 6.70 -12.55
N TRP A 80 -7.44 6.34 -11.37
CA TRP A 80 -7.78 6.99 -10.10
C TRP A 80 -6.66 7.91 -9.63
N ARG A 81 -7.00 8.80 -8.71
CA ARG A 81 -5.99 9.54 -7.98
C ARG A 81 -5.50 8.70 -6.81
N TRP A 82 -4.20 8.82 -6.52
CA TRP A 82 -3.54 8.11 -5.43
C TRP A 82 -2.65 9.07 -4.66
N LYS A 83 -2.69 8.97 -3.34
CA LYS A 83 -1.77 9.66 -2.42
C LYS A 83 -0.83 8.68 -1.76
N THR A 84 0.41 9.09 -1.55
CA THR A 84 1.38 8.37 -0.72
C THR A 84 0.99 8.58 0.74
N ALA A 85 0.65 7.51 1.45
CA ALA A 85 0.43 7.55 2.89
C ALA A 85 1.67 7.15 3.68
N VAL A 86 2.46 6.18 3.19
CA VAL A 86 3.79 5.89 3.74
C VAL A 86 4.73 5.62 2.59
N ALA A 87 5.95 6.12 2.69
CA ALA A 87 7.07 5.68 1.87
C ALA A 87 8.31 5.65 2.77
N ASP A 88 8.83 4.45 3.02
CA ASP A 88 10.09 4.24 3.71
C ASP A 88 10.92 3.19 2.96
N GLY A 89 11.92 3.65 2.21
CA GLY A 89 12.71 2.76 1.36
C GLY A 89 11.83 2.04 0.34
N TYR A 90 11.78 0.71 0.46
CA TYR A 90 10.97 -0.14 -0.42
C TYR A 90 9.53 -0.32 0.06
N ASP A 91 9.27 -0.07 1.35
CA ASP A 91 7.95 -0.21 1.94
C ASP A 91 7.10 1.03 1.70
N GLN A 92 6.01 0.85 0.97
CA GLN A 92 5.17 1.96 0.53
C GLN A 92 3.70 1.60 0.73
N ILE A 93 2.92 2.59 1.18
CA ILE A 93 1.47 2.50 1.34
C ILE A 93 0.85 3.65 0.57
N PHE A 94 -0.03 3.32 -0.36
CA PHE A 94 -0.80 4.26 -1.16
C PHE A 94 -2.28 4.10 -0.87
N LEU A 95 -2.99 5.22 -0.88
CA LEU A 95 -4.43 5.26 -0.71
C LEU A 95 -5.05 5.89 -1.95
N GLN A 96 -6.11 5.27 -2.46
CA GLN A 96 -6.94 5.88 -3.49
C GLN A 96 -7.55 7.16 -2.92
N GLU A 97 -7.35 8.27 -3.61
CA GLU A 97 -8.11 9.49 -3.39
C GLU A 97 -9.42 9.35 -4.14
N ASP A 98 -10.53 9.50 -3.42
CA ASP A 98 -11.86 9.39 -4.01
C ASP A 98 -12.06 10.51 -5.06
N PRO A 99 -12.55 10.20 -6.28
CA PRO A 99 -12.95 11.23 -7.24
C PRO A 99 -14.21 11.97 -6.78
N ASP A 100 -15.02 11.36 -5.89
CA ASP A 100 -16.12 12.06 -5.23
C ASP A 100 -15.56 12.95 -4.10
N PRO A 101 -15.65 14.29 -4.21
CA PRO A 101 -15.20 15.21 -3.15
C PRO A 101 -15.91 15.00 -1.81
N HIS A 102 -17.00 14.22 -1.77
CA HIS A 102 -17.71 13.83 -0.56
C HIS A 102 -17.24 12.49 0.05
N ALA A 103 -16.46 11.69 -0.67
CA ALA A 103 -16.03 10.35 -0.27
C ALA A 103 -14.55 10.27 0.17
N ALA A 104 -13.84 11.40 0.23
CA ALA A 104 -12.42 11.46 0.56
C ALA A 104 -12.02 10.57 1.77
N SER A 105 -11.20 9.56 1.48
CA SER A 105 -10.41 8.84 2.48
C SER A 105 -9.49 9.83 3.21
N ASN A 106 -9.85 10.16 4.44
CA ASN A 106 -8.98 10.94 5.32
C ASN A 106 -7.94 10.02 5.95
N THR A 107 -6.68 10.43 5.86
CA THR A 107 -5.62 9.83 6.67
C THR A 107 -5.61 10.58 8.01
N HIS A 108 -5.89 9.88 9.11
CA HIS A 108 -5.94 10.49 10.44
C HIS A 108 -4.65 10.33 11.24
N GLY A 109 -3.79 9.39 10.83
CA GLY A 109 -2.54 9.11 11.50
C GLY A 109 -1.68 8.14 10.69
N GLU A 110 -0.37 8.25 10.87
CA GLU A 110 0.63 7.36 10.29
C GLU A 110 1.82 7.23 11.24
N GLY A 111 2.34 6.02 11.42
CA GLY A 111 3.45 5.81 12.34
C GLY A 111 3.97 4.37 12.38
N ALA A 112 5.09 4.19 13.07
CA ALA A 112 5.53 2.86 13.45
C ALA A 112 4.68 2.37 14.64
N VAL A 113 4.21 1.13 14.58
CA VAL A 113 3.45 0.49 15.66
C VAL A 113 4.32 0.31 16.91
N HIS A 114 5.64 0.20 16.75
CA HIS A 114 6.57 0.03 17.87
C HIS A 114 7.18 1.38 18.31
N PRO A 115 7.02 1.78 19.58
CA PRO A 115 7.65 2.98 20.12
C PRO A 115 9.16 2.97 19.88
N HIS A 116 9.72 4.08 19.39
CA HIS A 116 11.16 4.28 19.16
C HIS A 116 11.82 3.43 18.06
N ALA A 117 11.08 2.61 17.31
CA ALA A 117 11.66 1.87 16.18
C ALA A 117 12.06 2.77 15.00
N GLY A 118 11.60 4.04 15.00
CA GLY A 118 11.71 4.94 13.86
C GLY A 118 10.85 4.47 12.69
N ARG A 119 10.83 5.25 11.61
CA ARG A 119 10.21 4.85 10.34
C ARG A 119 11.16 4.08 9.45
N ARG A 120 12.47 4.39 9.52
CA ARG A 120 13.49 3.84 8.63
C ARG A 120 13.82 2.40 8.93
N GLY A 121 13.83 1.59 7.87
CA GLY A 121 14.23 0.20 7.84
C GLY A 121 15.57 -0.15 8.50
N CYS A 122 15.92 -1.43 8.38
CA CYS A 122 16.87 -2.15 9.22
C CYS A 122 18.17 -1.41 9.56
N LYS A 123 18.28 -0.89 10.79
CA LYS A 123 19.56 -0.52 11.41
C LYS A 123 19.89 -1.57 12.49
N GLN A 124 20.89 -2.42 12.22
CA GLN A 124 21.48 -3.47 13.08
C GLN A 124 20.55 -4.18 14.10
N ALA A 125 20.41 -5.51 14.00
CA ALA A 125 19.52 -6.34 14.85
C ALA A 125 18.00 -6.11 14.64
N CYS A 126 17.61 -5.94 13.38
CA CYS A 126 16.30 -5.46 12.95
C CYS A 126 15.25 -6.56 12.79
N SER A 127 15.69 -7.80 12.55
CA SER A 127 14.80 -8.97 12.49
C SER A 127 14.31 -9.29 13.90
N GLN A 128 13.11 -8.81 14.23
CA GLN A 128 12.52 -8.97 15.55
C GLN A 128 11.56 -10.18 15.55
N LYS A 129 11.75 -11.12 16.48
CA LYS A 129 10.86 -12.30 16.62
C LYS A 129 9.39 -11.89 16.77
N LYS A 130 9.11 -10.80 17.48
CA LYS A 130 7.77 -10.24 17.68
C LYS A 130 7.12 -9.63 16.42
N TRP A 131 7.90 -9.39 15.37
CA TRP A 131 7.42 -8.92 14.06
C TRP A 131 7.45 -10.04 13.01
N GLY A 132 7.49 -11.31 13.46
CA GLY A 132 7.61 -12.44 12.54
C GLY A 132 8.93 -12.45 11.78
N TYR A 133 10.01 -11.95 12.38
CA TYR A 133 11.33 -11.78 11.77
C TYR A 133 11.37 -10.76 10.62
N SER A 134 10.34 -9.90 10.49
CA SER A 134 10.43 -8.69 9.68
C SER A 134 11.62 -7.85 10.14
N ASP A 135 12.42 -7.41 9.18
CA ASP A 135 13.55 -6.51 9.35
C ASP A 135 13.14 -5.03 9.35
N HIS A 136 11.87 -4.75 9.07
CA HIS A 136 11.24 -3.43 9.16
C HIS A 136 10.16 -3.39 10.24
N PRO A 137 10.02 -2.27 10.99
CA PRO A 137 8.96 -2.13 11.96
C PRO A 137 7.60 -2.10 11.26
N PRO A 138 6.58 -2.75 11.84
CA PRO A 138 5.22 -2.61 11.33
C PRO A 138 4.81 -1.13 11.39
N VAL A 139 4.32 -0.62 10.27
CA VAL A 139 3.75 0.72 10.15
C VAL A 139 2.24 0.63 10.04
N TYR A 140 1.55 1.69 10.46
CA TYR A 140 0.12 1.81 10.31
C TYR A 140 -0.23 3.11 9.59
N VAL A 141 -1.37 3.06 8.89
CA VAL A 141 -2.04 4.22 8.32
C VAL A 141 -3.50 4.11 8.73
N GLU A 142 -4.00 5.13 9.42
CA GLU A 142 -5.41 5.20 9.75
C GLU A 142 -6.19 5.69 8.54
N VAL A 143 -6.92 4.77 7.94
CA VAL A 143 -7.86 5.04 6.86
C VAL A 143 -9.24 5.13 7.49
N SER A 144 -9.84 6.32 7.47
CA SER A 144 -11.27 6.46 7.73
C SER A 144 -12.02 6.41 6.41
N PRO A 145 -12.58 5.26 6.00
CA PRO A 145 -13.68 5.28 5.04
C PRO A 145 -14.82 6.04 5.72
N ARG A 146 -15.45 7.03 5.08
CA ARG A 146 -16.72 7.61 5.59
C ARG A 146 -17.90 6.69 5.30
#